data_AF-A0A7W0C7A0-F1
#
_entry.id   AF-A0A7W0C7A0-F1
#
_cell.length_a   1.000
_cell.length_b   1.000
_cell.length_c   1.000
_cell.angle_alpha   90.00
_cell.angle_beta   90.00
_cell.angle_gamma   90.00
#
_symmetry.space_group_name_H-M   'P 1'
#
loop_
_entity.id
_entity.type
_entity.pdbx_description
1 polymer ?
#
loop_
_entity_poly.entity_id
_entity_poly.type
_entity_poly.pdbx_seq_one_letter_code
_entity_poly.pdbx_strand_id
1 'polypeptide(L)'
;MISKDRLKKLFQRLVDIYSPSGKENDILDYLRGYLKRNSIAATVQTVDESRYNLVVLPENGQAELALIGHVDTVTAYDIEDYGWHEKQDTISGLGTADMKSGCAAMVEAFLALRRDYGPRLPAALCLVVGEEENGDGAARLIEDYHFPWAVIGEPTNLVACLGCYGYLETQMVSTGKRLHASLANNRENTIEVLLQMMMRISQYMRDQRPELVYNFRDLYSSRSGLTVPDRCEAWLDVHLPPDAAIGEIVTELEEVCMPAETGHSGIETRFHIETIDAGYRLPEKGPVVEAVRDVYTRMQMTWQSGDFRSHSDANQLWAAGIKPMVLGPGRLENAHVHDECVSFPQVAQAAEIYLGLMQQLFCGQ
;
A
#
# COMPACT_ATOMS: atom_id res chain seq x y z
N MET A 1 16.61 -7.22 22.86
CA MET A 1 15.26 -6.86 23.39
C MET A 1 14.79 -5.50 22.86
N ILE A 2 13.47 -5.34 22.65
CA ILE A 2 12.83 -4.09 22.20
C ILE A 2 12.86 -3.01 23.28
N SER A 3 13.20 -1.77 22.92
CA SER A 3 13.14 -0.59 23.78
C SER A 3 11.91 0.24 23.43
N LYS A 4 10.86 0.16 24.25
CA LYS A 4 9.61 0.92 24.05
C LYS A 4 9.84 2.43 23.99
N ASP A 5 10.71 2.97 24.85
CA ASP A 5 11.02 4.41 24.84
C ASP A 5 11.73 4.86 23.56
N ARG A 6 12.66 4.03 23.04
CA ARG A 6 13.36 4.33 21.79
C ARG A 6 12.43 4.22 20.59
N LEU A 7 11.60 3.18 20.56
CA LEU A 7 10.56 2.97 19.56
C LEU A 7 9.60 4.15 19.51
N LYS A 8 9.07 4.57 20.66
CA LYS A 8 8.11 5.69 20.74
C LYS A 8 8.71 7.00 20.21
N LYS A 9 9.95 7.31 20.61
CA LYS A 9 10.66 8.51 20.14
C LYS A 9 10.97 8.47 18.65
N LEU A 10 11.33 7.31 18.12
CA LEU A 10 11.51 7.12 16.69
C LEU A 10 10.17 7.36 15.97
N PHE A 11 9.13 6.66 16.40
CA PHE A 11 7.80 6.74 15.79
C PHE A 11 7.26 8.16 15.79
N GLN A 12 7.29 8.85 16.93
CA GLN A 12 6.92 10.26 17.03
C GLN A 12 7.66 11.11 16.00
N ARG A 13 8.96 10.92 15.88
CA ARG A 13 9.75 11.70 14.93
C ARG A 13 9.43 11.38 13.48
N LEU A 14 9.05 10.15 13.13
CA LEU A 14 8.62 9.83 11.77
C LEU A 14 7.28 10.50 11.43
N VAL A 15 6.32 10.50 12.36
CA VAL A 15 5.01 11.14 12.18
C VAL A 15 5.17 12.66 12.01
N ASP A 16 6.02 13.28 12.83
CA ASP A 16 6.28 14.73 12.78
C ASP A 16 7.08 15.20 11.54
N ILE A 17 7.54 14.27 10.68
CA ILE A 17 8.16 14.62 9.40
C ILE A 17 7.13 14.40 8.30
N TYR A 18 6.63 15.48 7.70
CA TYR A 18 5.75 15.39 6.55
C TYR A 18 6.49 14.78 5.36
N SER A 19 5.94 13.71 4.80
CA SER A 19 6.58 12.94 3.74
C SER A 19 5.54 12.43 2.75
N PRO A 20 4.76 13.31 2.09
CA PRO A 20 3.86 12.83 1.06
C PRO A 20 4.67 12.17 -0.07
N SER A 21 4.05 11.25 -0.79
CA SER A 21 4.63 10.66 -2.00
C SER A 21 5.24 11.76 -2.91
N GLY A 22 6.48 11.55 -3.36
CA GLY A 22 7.28 12.53 -4.09
C GLY A 22 8.15 13.47 -3.23
N LYS A 23 8.01 13.48 -1.90
CA LYS A 23 8.72 14.39 -0.97
C LYS A 23 9.31 13.69 0.27
N GLU A 24 9.88 12.50 0.07
CA GLU A 24 10.35 11.60 1.12
C GLU A 24 11.75 11.92 1.66
N ASN A 25 12.45 12.87 1.04
CA ASN A 25 13.86 13.15 1.33
C ASN A 25 14.15 13.47 2.80
N ASP A 26 13.31 14.27 3.46
CA ASP A 26 13.53 14.67 4.86
C ASP A 26 13.40 13.48 5.83
N ILE A 27 12.42 12.59 5.60
CA ILE A 27 12.23 11.41 6.45
C ILE A 27 13.35 10.39 6.22
N LEU A 28 13.78 10.20 4.97
CA LEU A 28 14.90 9.32 4.63
C LEU A 28 16.23 9.85 5.17
N ASP A 29 16.49 11.15 5.08
CA ASP A 29 17.70 11.75 5.66
C ASP A 29 17.74 11.57 7.18
N TYR A 30 16.59 11.74 7.84
CA TYR A 30 16.45 11.45 9.25
C TYR A 30 16.73 9.98 9.56
N LEU A 31 16.09 9.05 8.85
CA LEU A 31 16.25 7.60 9.04
C LEU A 31 17.68 7.14 8.77
N ARG A 32 18.30 7.60 7.69
CA ARG A 32 19.72 7.35 7.37
C ARG A 32 20.64 7.83 8.49
N GLY A 33 20.41 9.05 8.99
CA GLY A 33 21.13 9.59 10.14
C GLY A 33 20.90 8.78 11.42
N TYR A 34 19.66 8.33 11.65
CA TYR A 34 19.26 7.52 12.80
C TYR A 34 19.92 6.15 12.79
N LEU A 35 19.89 5.45 11.66
CA LEU A 35 20.58 4.17 11.44
C LEU A 35 22.10 4.33 11.65
N LYS A 36 22.71 5.37 11.06
CA LYS A 36 24.15 5.66 11.21
C LYS A 36 24.55 5.88 12.67
N ARG A 37 23.77 6.64 13.46
CA ARG A 37 24.03 6.85 14.90
C ARG A 37 23.97 5.55 15.70
N ASN A 38 23.22 4.56 15.24
CA ASN A 38 23.18 3.23 15.81
C ASN A 38 24.15 2.24 15.15
N SER A 39 25.18 2.76 14.47
CA SER A 39 26.21 1.96 13.79
C SER A 39 25.67 1.02 12.72
N ILE A 40 24.55 1.36 12.09
CA ILE A 40 23.98 0.66 10.92
C ILE A 40 24.27 1.48 9.67
N ALA A 41 25.01 0.89 8.73
CA ALA A 41 25.22 1.47 7.42
C ALA A 41 24.06 1.05 6.50
N ALA A 42 23.34 2.02 5.96
CA ALA A 42 22.32 1.80 4.93
C ALA A 42 22.89 2.21 3.57
N THR A 43 22.66 1.37 2.57
CA THR A 43 22.88 1.68 1.16
C THR A 43 21.76 2.61 0.70
N VAL A 44 22.14 3.68 0.03
CA VAL A 44 21.21 4.56 -0.69
C VAL A 44 21.03 3.99 -2.08
N GLN A 45 19.82 3.55 -2.41
CA GLN A 45 19.46 3.06 -3.74
C GLN A 45 18.65 4.15 -4.45
N THR A 46 19.23 4.77 -5.48
CA THR A 46 18.54 5.80 -6.27
C THR A 46 17.33 5.19 -6.99
N VAL A 47 16.18 5.85 -6.86
CA VAL A 47 14.91 5.50 -7.53
C VAL A 47 14.73 6.40 -8.75
N ASP A 48 14.91 7.71 -8.58
CA ASP A 48 14.89 8.69 -9.67
C ASP A 48 15.86 9.86 -9.39
N GLU A 49 15.71 10.97 -10.13
CA GLU A 49 16.56 12.17 -10.00
C GLU A 49 16.59 12.76 -8.58
N SER A 50 15.55 12.53 -7.78
CA SER A 50 15.30 13.21 -6.52
C SER A 50 14.96 12.30 -5.34
N ARG A 51 14.58 11.03 -5.58
CA ARG A 51 14.17 10.06 -4.56
C ARG A 51 15.11 8.85 -4.47
N TYR A 52 15.15 8.22 -3.30
CA TYR A 52 15.97 7.04 -3.05
C TYR A 52 15.37 6.14 -1.97
N ASN A 53 15.63 4.83 -2.05
CA ASN A 53 15.36 3.89 -0.97
C ASN A 53 16.54 3.81 0.00
N LEU A 54 16.29 3.36 1.23
CA LEU A 54 17.32 2.92 2.18
C LEU A 54 17.29 1.41 2.32
N VAL A 55 18.40 0.76 1.98
CA VAL A 55 18.54 -0.70 2.03
C VAL A 55 19.66 -1.08 2.98
N VAL A 56 19.36 -1.92 3.97
CA VAL A 56 20.35 -2.50 4.88
C VAL A 56 20.40 -4.00 4.63
N LEU A 57 21.54 -4.50 4.19
CA LEU A 57 21.79 -5.93 3.98
C LEU A 57 22.66 -6.53 5.09
N PRO A 58 22.57 -7.85 5.30
CA PRO A 58 23.59 -8.62 6.00
C PRO A 58 25.00 -8.47 5.40
N GLU A 59 26.06 -8.73 6.18
CA GLU A 59 27.46 -8.60 5.71
C GLU A 59 27.81 -9.51 4.52
N ASN A 60 27.18 -10.68 4.42
CA ASN A 60 27.36 -11.59 3.29
C ASN A 60 26.53 -11.19 2.06
N GLY A 61 25.73 -10.12 2.15
CA GLY A 61 24.83 -9.65 1.10
C GLY A 61 23.60 -10.52 0.86
N GLN A 62 23.42 -11.61 1.60
CA GLN A 62 22.32 -12.57 1.41
C GLN A 62 21.37 -12.54 2.60
N ALA A 63 20.12 -12.16 2.33
CA ALA A 63 19.04 -12.15 3.32
C ALA A 63 17.95 -13.15 2.94
N GLU A 64 17.55 -13.99 3.89
CA GLU A 64 16.45 -14.94 3.71
C GLU A 64 15.08 -14.26 3.85
N LEU A 65 15.05 -13.12 4.53
CA LEU A 65 13.87 -12.31 4.81
C LEU A 65 14.20 -10.83 4.65
N ALA A 66 13.31 -10.06 4.04
CA ALA A 66 13.35 -8.60 4.10
C ALA A 66 12.19 -8.05 4.94
N LEU A 67 12.46 -7.09 5.81
CA LEU A 67 11.44 -6.20 6.36
C LEU A 67 11.34 -5.00 5.42
N ILE A 68 10.19 -4.77 4.81
CA ILE A 68 9.99 -3.72 3.81
C ILE A 68 8.84 -2.83 4.27
N GLY A 69 9.05 -1.52 4.26
CA GLY A 69 8.00 -0.57 4.57
C GLY A 69 8.20 0.74 3.84
N HIS A 70 7.11 1.34 3.38
CA HIS A 70 7.15 2.64 2.73
C HIS A 70 7.17 3.76 3.77
N VAL A 71 7.85 4.87 3.43
CA VAL A 71 8.01 6.03 4.34
C VAL A 71 7.21 7.24 3.89
N ASP A 72 6.68 7.19 2.67
CA ASP A 72 5.73 8.17 2.18
C ASP A 72 4.35 8.00 2.83
N THR A 73 3.52 9.02 2.65
CA THR A 73 2.10 9.03 3.04
C THR A 73 1.29 9.64 1.90
N VAL A 74 -0.03 9.51 1.95
CA VAL A 74 -0.92 10.44 1.24
C VAL A 74 -0.72 11.89 1.69
N THR A 75 -1.30 12.85 0.94
CA THR A 75 -1.30 14.26 1.35
C THR A 75 -2.14 14.50 2.59
N ALA A 76 -1.67 15.36 3.50
CA ALA A 76 -2.41 15.72 4.70
C ALA A 76 -3.74 16.43 4.40
N TYR A 77 -4.78 16.09 5.18
CA TYR A 77 -6.04 16.85 5.19
C TYR A 77 -5.85 18.27 5.72
N ASP A 78 -5.09 18.43 6.80
CA ASP A 78 -4.69 19.70 7.37
C ASP A 78 -3.17 19.72 7.56
N ILE A 79 -2.47 20.56 6.79
CA ILE A 79 -1.01 20.69 6.85
C ILE A 79 -0.52 21.34 8.15
N GLU A 80 -1.39 22.02 8.88
CA GLU A 80 -1.05 22.62 10.17
C GLU A 80 -1.27 21.65 11.34
N ASP A 81 -1.99 20.53 11.12
CA ASP A 81 -2.38 19.57 12.16
C ASP A 81 -2.29 18.09 11.73
N TYR A 82 -1.23 17.72 11.00
CA TYR A 82 -0.98 16.31 10.60
C TYR A 82 -0.12 15.52 11.59
N GLY A 83 0.53 16.20 12.52
CA GLY A 83 1.62 15.67 13.33
C GLY A 83 1.19 14.74 14.46
N TRP A 84 2.13 14.43 15.36
CA TRP A 84 1.90 13.50 16.46
C TRP A 84 0.93 14.05 17.50
N HIS A 85 -0.12 13.26 17.79
CA HIS A 85 -0.99 13.43 18.93
C HIS A 85 -1.07 12.16 19.74
N GLU A 86 -1.02 12.28 21.07
CA GLU A 86 -1.10 11.14 21.97
C GLU A 86 -2.20 11.31 23.00
N LYS A 87 -3.06 10.29 23.07
CA LYS A 87 -4.09 10.17 24.09
C LYS A 87 -4.08 8.76 24.66
N GLN A 88 -3.53 8.63 25.87
CA GLN A 88 -3.32 7.34 26.54
C GLN A 88 -2.42 6.42 25.69
N ASP A 89 -2.94 5.27 25.24
CA ASP A 89 -2.22 4.32 24.40
C ASP A 89 -2.49 4.53 22.90
N THR A 90 -3.36 5.47 22.54
CA THR A 90 -3.67 5.78 21.14
C THR A 90 -2.82 6.95 20.67
N ILE A 91 -2.17 6.75 19.52
CA ILE A 91 -1.41 7.77 18.81
C ILE A 91 -2.17 8.07 17.53
N SER A 92 -2.40 9.35 17.26
CA SER A 92 -3.00 9.83 16.01
C SER A 92 -2.07 10.79 15.27
N GLY A 93 -2.29 10.92 13.97
CA GLY A 93 -1.45 11.68 13.05
C GLY A 93 -1.27 10.94 11.73
N LEU A 94 -0.88 11.68 10.70
CA LEU A 94 -0.71 11.16 9.36
C LEU A 94 0.40 10.10 9.31
N GLY A 95 0.05 8.94 8.77
CA GLY A 95 0.91 7.76 8.67
C GLY A 95 1.10 6.99 9.98
N THR A 96 0.31 7.28 11.01
CA THR A 96 0.36 6.51 12.26
C THR A 96 -0.17 5.09 12.10
N ALA A 97 -1.22 4.88 11.30
CA ALA A 97 -1.64 3.55 10.87
C ALA A 97 -0.82 3.11 9.64
N ASP A 98 -0.63 4.01 8.68
CA ASP A 98 -0.17 3.66 7.33
C ASP A 98 1.08 4.45 6.85
N MET A 99 2.28 3.89 6.87
CA MET A 99 2.67 2.75 7.72
C MET A 99 3.90 3.10 8.56
N LYS A 100 4.06 4.37 8.96
CA LYS A 100 5.23 4.84 9.74
C LYS A 100 5.38 4.11 11.08
N SER A 101 4.28 3.62 11.66
CA SER A 101 4.32 2.75 12.83
C SER A 101 4.96 1.39 12.53
N GLY A 102 4.61 0.77 11.40
CA GLY A 102 5.27 -0.42 10.88
C GLY A 102 6.76 -0.19 10.63
N CYS A 103 7.11 0.91 9.94
CA CYS A 103 8.51 1.32 9.71
C CYS A 103 9.30 1.51 11.02
N ALA A 104 8.72 2.20 12.01
CA ALA A 104 9.37 2.39 13.31
C ALA A 104 9.59 1.05 14.04
N ALA A 105 8.60 0.15 13.99
CA ALA A 105 8.69 -1.18 14.57
C ALA A 105 9.76 -2.05 13.89
N MET A 106 9.86 -2.01 12.55
CA MET A 106 10.89 -2.70 11.79
C MET A 106 12.29 -2.21 12.15
N VAL A 107 12.50 -0.89 12.17
CA VAL A 107 13.79 -0.29 12.54
C VAL A 107 14.17 -0.67 13.97
N GLU A 108 13.25 -0.59 14.93
CA GLU A 108 13.53 -0.98 16.32
C GLU A 108 13.86 -2.46 16.47
N ALA A 109 13.11 -3.34 15.80
CA ALA A 109 13.38 -4.77 15.78
C ALA A 109 14.78 -5.08 15.23
N PHE A 110 15.14 -4.42 14.12
CA PHE A 110 16.44 -4.57 13.48
C PHE A 110 17.58 -4.08 14.38
N LEU A 111 17.39 -2.96 15.07
CA LEU A 111 18.34 -2.44 16.07
C LEU A 111 18.52 -3.38 17.26
N ALA A 112 17.42 -3.94 17.77
CA ALA A 112 17.45 -4.90 18.86
C ALA A 112 18.20 -6.17 18.45
N LEU A 113 17.96 -6.68 17.25
CA LEU A 113 18.66 -7.86 16.72
C LEU A 113 20.16 -7.60 16.58
N ARG A 114 20.55 -6.46 16.00
CA ARG A 114 21.96 -6.08 15.83
C ARG A 114 22.71 -5.96 17.15
N ARG A 115 22.04 -5.51 18.21
CA ARG A 115 22.64 -5.46 19.56
C ARG A 115 22.93 -6.86 20.11
N ASP A 116 22.04 -7.81 19.85
CA ASP A 116 22.11 -9.16 20.41
C ASP A 116 23.05 -10.08 19.59
N TYR A 117 23.12 -9.90 18.26
CA TYR A 117 23.86 -10.79 17.33
C TYR A 117 25.00 -10.12 16.55
N GLY A 118 25.23 -8.81 16.75
CA GLY A 118 26.23 -8.07 16.00
C GLY A 118 25.82 -7.87 14.52
N PRO A 119 26.79 -7.78 13.59
CA PRO A 119 26.49 -7.46 12.19
C PRO A 119 25.99 -8.65 11.37
N ARG A 120 25.98 -9.87 11.94
CA ARG A 120 25.44 -11.08 11.31
C ARG A 120 23.93 -11.08 11.47
N LEU A 121 23.24 -10.43 10.53
CA LEU A 121 21.79 -10.36 10.51
C LEU A 121 21.24 -11.37 9.48
N PRO A 122 20.16 -12.12 9.78
CA PRO A 122 19.52 -13.04 8.84
C PRO A 122 18.67 -12.33 7.78
N ALA A 123 18.42 -11.03 7.99
CA ALA A 123 17.37 -10.29 7.32
C ALA A 123 17.87 -8.93 6.82
N ALA A 124 17.21 -8.44 5.77
CA ALA A 124 17.36 -7.10 5.25
C ALA A 124 16.31 -6.16 5.87
N LEU A 125 16.61 -4.86 5.88
CA LEU A 125 15.66 -3.79 6.16
C LEU A 125 15.63 -2.86 4.95
N CYS A 126 14.46 -2.69 4.33
CA CYS A 126 14.27 -1.82 3.17
C CYS A 126 13.20 -0.79 3.52
N LEU A 127 13.57 0.49 3.48
CA LEU A 127 12.64 1.61 3.64
C LEU A 127 12.50 2.25 2.26
N VAL A 128 11.30 2.12 1.68
CA VAL A 128 11.02 2.44 0.27
C VAL A 128 10.13 3.68 0.16
N VAL A 129 9.99 4.20 -1.06
CA VAL A 129 9.27 5.44 -1.37
C VAL A 129 8.23 5.20 -2.46
N GLY A 130 7.23 6.09 -2.52
CA GLY A 130 6.30 6.17 -3.64
C GLY A 130 5.23 5.08 -3.68
N GLU A 131 4.98 4.40 -2.57
CA GLU A 131 3.97 3.33 -2.49
C GLU A 131 2.56 3.89 -2.69
N GLU A 132 2.29 5.05 -2.10
CA GLU A 132 0.99 5.74 -2.11
C GLU A 132 0.62 6.33 -3.49
N GLU A 133 1.48 6.11 -4.50
CA GLU A 133 1.24 6.44 -5.90
C GLU A 133 1.47 5.20 -6.80
N ASN A 134 2.71 4.94 -7.22
CA ASN A 134 3.02 3.93 -8.26
C ASN A 134 3.84 2.73 -7.76
N GLY A 135 4.27 2.72 -6.49
CA GLY A 135 5.20 1.73 -5.94
C GLY A 135 6.62 1.82 -6.52
N ASP A 136 7.08 3.02 -6.92
CA ASP A 136 8.36 3.23 -7.60
C ASP A 136 9.56 2.66 -6.80
N GLY A 137 9.51 2.82 -5.48
CA GLY A 137 10.54 2.35 -4.57
C GLY A 137 10.65 0.82 -4.56
N ALA A 138 9.53 0.09 -4.48
CA ALA A 138 9.55 -1.37 -4.54
C ALA A 138 9.95 -1.88 -5.93
N ALA A 139 9.45 -1.26 -7.01
CA ALA A 139 9.85 -1.57 -8.37
C ALA A 139 11.37 -1.46 -8.54
N ARG A 140 11.98 -0.40 -8.03
CA ARG A 140 13.45 -0.26 -8.04
C ARG A 140 14.15 -1.25 -7.14
N LEU A 141 13.58 -1.58 -5.98
CA LEU A 141 14.16 -2.53 -5.03
C LEU A 141 14.37 -3.92 -5.65
N ILE A 142 13.35 -4.43 -6.35
CA ILE A 142 13.37 -5.78 -6.95
C ILE A 142 14.30 -5.93 -8.14
N GLU A 143 14.74 -4.82 -8.76
CA GLU A 143 15.72 -4.85 -9.85
C GLU A 143 17.13 -5.23 -9.34
N ASP A 144 17.49 -4.75 -8.15
CA ASP A 144 18.84 -4.95 -7.59
C ASP A 144 18.89 -6.10 -6.56
N TYR A 145 17.76 -6.40 -5.91
CA TYR A 145 17.72 -7.33 -4.78
C TYR A 145 16.60 -8.35 -4.94
N HIS A 146 16.88 -9.58 -4.50
CA HIS A 146 15.91 -10.64 -4.40
C HIS A 146 15.94 -11.25 -3.00
N PHE A 147 14.76 -11.48 -2.44
CA PHE A 147 14.58 -12.07 -1.11
C PHE A 147 13.63 -13.27 -1.21
N PRO A 148 13.91 -14.42 -0.58
CA PRO A 148 12.98 -15.54 -0.56
C PRO A 148 11.63 -15.19 0.07
N TRP A 149 11.65 -14.32 1.09
CA TRP A 149 10.49 -13.82 1.80
C TRP A 149 10.61 -12.33 2.11
N ALA A 150 9.46 -11.67 2.23
CA ALA A 150 9.37 -10.32 2.76
C ALA A 150 8.23 -10.21 3.79
N VAL A 151 8.38 -9.30 4.75
CA VAL A 151 7.28 -8.81 5.59
C VAL A 151 7.03 -7.35 5.24
N ILE A 152 5.81 -7.04 4.84
CA ILE A 152 5.32 -5.68 4.56
C ILE A 152 4.57 -5.18 5.78
N GLY A 153 4.86 -3.97 6.23
CA GLY A 153 4.37 -3.46 7.51
C GLY A 153 3.01 -2.75 7.47
N GLU A 154 2.21 -2.99 6.44
CA GLU A 154 0.85 -2.44 6.29
C GLU A 154 -0.07 -2.71 7.48
N PRO A 155 -1.11 -1.89 7.69
CA PRO A 155 -2.00 -2.00 8.83
C PRO A 155 -2.96 -3.20 8.77
N THR A 156 -2.51 -4.35 9.29
CA THR A 156 -3.29 -5.60 9.34
C THR A 156 -3.84 -5.95 10.71
N ASN A 157 -3.78 -5.04 11.67
CA ASN A 157 -4.13 -5.25 13.07
C ASN A 157 -3.32 -6.39 13.72
N LEU A 158 -2.07 -6.57 13.29
CA LEU A 158 -1.21 -7.71 13.61
C LEU A 158 -1.80 -9.07 13.19
N VAL A 159 -2.67 -9.12 12.19
CA VAL A 159 -3.05 -10.36 11.51
C VAL A 159 -2.00 -10.65 10.44
N ALA A 160 -1.47 -11.87 10.40
CA ALA A 160 -0.52 -12.26 9.36
C ALA A 160 -1.29 -12.52 8.06
N CYS A 161 -1.33 -11.53 7.17
CA CYS A 161 -2.02 -11.65 5.91
C CYS A 161 -1.16 -12.42 4.91
N LEU A 162 -1.68 -13.58 4.48
CA LEU A 162 -1.05 -14.46 3.50
C LEU A 162 -1.68 -14.30 2.12
N GLY A 163 -2.86 -13.69 2.03
CA GLY A 163 -3.42 -13.18 0.79
C GLY A 163 -3.27 -11.66 0.68
N CYS A 164 -3.05 -11.15 -0.52
CA CYS A 164 -3.15 -9.72 -0.84
C CYS A 164 -4.12 -9.55 -2.00
N TYR A 165 -4.99 -8.55 -1.90
CA TYR A 165 -5.95 -8.26 -2.96
C TYR A 165 -5.23 -7.74 -4.21
N GLY A 166 -5.82 -8.00 -5.37
CA GLY A 166 -5.42 -7.36 -6.62
C GLY A 166 -6.06 -5.98 -6.75
N TYR A 167 -5.64 -5.24 -7.78
CA TYR A 167 -6.13 -3.91 -8.07
C TYR A 167 -6.23 -3.64 -9.57
N LEU A 168 -7.30 -2.94 -9.95
CA LEU A 168 -7.46 -2.35 -11.27
C LEU A 168 -7.71 -0.85 -11.08
N GLU A 169 -6.95 -0.05 -11.81
CA GLU A 169 -7.25 1.37 -11.99
C GLU A 169 -7.83 1.57 -13.38
N THR A 170 -9.05 2.09 -13.45
CA THR A 170 -9.77 2.22 -14.71
C THR A 170 -10.21 3.66 -14.97
N GLN A 171 -10.00 4.11 -16.20
CA GLN A 171 -10.42 5.42 -16.69
C GLN A 171 -11.58 5.24 -17.69
N MET A 172 -12.68 5.95 -17.46
CA MET A 172 -13.78 6.06 -18.41
C MET A 172 -13.83 7.47 -18.97
N VAL A 173 -13.95 7.59 -20.29
CA VAL A 173 -14.03 8.88 -20.98
C VAL A 173 -15.19 8.89 -21.95
N SER A 174 -15.95 9.98 -21.96
CA SER A 174 -16.95 10.30 -22.99
C SER A 174 -16.57 11.62 -23.68
N THR A 175 -16.57 11.62 -25.01
CA THR A 175 -16.21 12.77 -25.84
C THR A 175 -17.31 13.04 -26.84
N GLY A 176 -17.76 14.30 -26.92
CA GLY A 176 -18.83 14.75 -27.79
C GLY A 176 -18.52 16.10 -28.41
N LYS A 177 -19.56 16.91 -28.64
CA LYS A 177 -19.42 18.26 -29.21
C LYS A 177 -20.03 19.29 -28.27
N ARG A 178 -19.41 20.47 -28.19
CA ARG A 178 -20.03 21.62 -27.53
C ARG A 178 -21.27 22.07 -28.28
N LEU A 179 -22.35 22.25 -27.53
CA LEU A 179 -23.61 22.78 -28.00
C LEU A 179 -24.12 23.84 -27.02
N HIS A 180 -24.96 24.77 -27.47
CA HIS A 180 -25.67 25.66 -26.56
C HIS A 180 -26.54 24.83 -25.60
N ALA A 181 -26.50 25.09 -24.29
CA ALA A 181 -27.17 24.23 -23.31
C ALA A 181 -28.67 24.04 -23.56
N SER A 182 -29.35 25.05 -24.11
CA SER A 182 -30.78 24.98 -24.46
C SER A 182 -31.10 24.14 -25.70
N LEU A 183 -30.09 23.73 -26.46
CA LEU A 183 -30.20 22.87 -27.63
C LEU A 183 -29.75 21.43 -27.30
N ALA A 184 -29.40 21.15 -26.04
CA ALA A 184 -29.03 19.83 -25.59
C ALA A 184 -30.21 18.86 -25.73
N ASN A 185 -29.96 17.72 -26.37
CA ASN A 185 -30.81 16.55 -26.27
C ASN A 185 -30.05 15.50 -25.45
N ASN A 186 -30.76 14.68 -24.66
CA ASN A 186 -30.16 13.67 -23.76
C ASN A 186 -29.20 12.70 -24.49
N ARG A 187 -29.34 12.59 -25.81
CA ARG A 187 -28.53 11.72 -26.68
C ARG A 187 -27.15 12.29 -27.06
N GLU A 188 -26.87 13.55 -26.73
CA GLU A 188 -25.64 14.28 -27.09
C GLU A 188 -24.92 14.86 -25.87
N ASN A 189 -25.32 14.47 -24.65
CA ASN A 189 -24.70 14.91 -23.41
C ASN A 189 -23.65 13.90 -22.91
N THR A 190 -22.37 14.29 -22.95
CA THR A 190 -21.24 13.45 -22.51
C THR A 190 -21.36 13.02 -21.04
N ILE A 191 -21.86 13.89 -20.17
CA ILE A 191 -22.07 13.57 -18.75
C ILE A 191 -23.10 12.44 -18.62
N GLU A 192 -24.23 12.52 -19.32
CA GLU A 192 -25.28 11.50 -19.23
C GLU A 192 -24.78 10.14 -19.74
N VAL A 193 -24.02 10.11 -20.83
CA VAL A 193 -23.43 8.88 -21.37
C VAL A 193 -22.44 8.27 -20.39
N LEU A 194 -21.56 9.07 -19.77
CA LEU A 194 -20.61 8.59 -18.78
C LEU A 194 -21.33 8.06 -17.53
N LEU A 195 -22.36 8.77 -17.04
CA LEU A 195 -23.16 8.31 -15.89
C LEU A 195 -23.84 6.97 -16.20
N GLN A 196 -24.37 6.78 -17.41
CA GLN A 196 -24.93 5.48 -17.82
C GLN A 196 -23.88 4.37 -17.82
N MET A 197 -22.66 4.66 -18.28
CA MET A 197 -21.53 3.73 -18.24
C MET A 197 -21.16 3.34 -16.81
N MET A 198 -20.97 4.33 -15.92
CA MET A 198 -20.69 4.11 -14.50
C MET A 198 -21.78 3.28 -13.81
N MET A 199 -23.05 3.55 -14.14
CA MET A 199 -24.19 2.80 -13.59
C MET A 199 -24.24 1.35 -14.10
N ARG A 200 -23.88 1.09 -15.37
CA ARG A 200 -23.76 -0.28 -15.90
C ARG A 200 -22.67 -1.06 -15.19
N ILE A 201 -21.47 -0.48 -15.03
CA ILE A 201 -20.37 -1.09 -14.28
C ILE A 201 -20.80 -1.39 -12.85
N SER A 202 -21.37 -0.40 -12.16
CA SER A 202 -21.89 -0.56 -10.80
C SER A 202 -22.91 -1.68 -10.66
N GLN A 203 -23.85 -1.79 -11.61
CA GLN A 203 -24.86 -2.84 -11.59
C GLN A 203 -24.23 -4.21 -11.83
N TYR A 204 -23.34 -4.31 -12.81
CA TYR A 204 -22.59 -5.52 -13.09
C TYR A 204 -21.78 -5.99 -11.87
N MET A 205 -21.02 -5.09 -11.23
CA MET A 205 -20.24 -5.42 -10.03
C MET A 205 -21.15 -5.94 -8.90
N ARG A 206 -22.27 -5.27 -8.63
CA ARG A 206 -23.20 -5.72 -7.58
C ARG A 206 -23.86 -7.07 -7.86
N ASP A 207 -24.23 -7.32 -9.12
CA ASP A 207 -25.04 -8.49 -9.48
C ASP A 207 -24.20 -9.71 -9.83
N GLN A 208 -23.08 -9.52 -10.53
CA GLN A 208 -22.26 -10.58 -11.11
C GLN A 208 -20.94 -10.80 -10.37
N ARG A 209 -20.40 -9.77 -9.72
CA ARG A 209 -19.09 -9.79 -9.04
C ARG A 209 -19.14 -9.18 -7.62
N PRO A 210 -20.06 -9.61 -6.74
CA PRO A 210 -20.24 -9.01 -5.40
C PRO A 210 -19.01 -9.16 -4.49
N GLU A 211 -18.06 -10.03 -4.86
CA GLU A 211 -16.77 -10.20 -4.20
C GLU A 211 -15.78 -9.03 -4.45
N LEU A 212 -16.01 -8.23 -5.50
CA LEU A 212 -15.19 -7.07 -5.83
C LEU A 212 -15.59 -5.86 -4.99
N VAL A 213 -14.59 -5.10 -4.57
CA VAL A 213 -14.80 -3.81 -3.90
C VAL A 213 -14.42 -2.72 -4.89
N TYR A 214 -15.31 -1.77 -5.14
CA TYR A 214 -15.05 -0.72 -6.13
C TYR A 214 -15.37 0.67 -5.58
N ASN A 215 -14.65 1.68 -6.06
CA ASN A 215 -14.80 3.07 -5.67
C ASN A 215 -14.62 3.99 -6.88
N PHE A 216 -15.63 4.82 -7.18
CA PHE A 216 -15.43 5.92 -8.13
C PHE A 216 -14.69 7.05 -7.43
N ARG A 217 -13.40 7.17 -7.73
CA ARG A 217 -12.50 8.13 -7.09
C ARG A 217 -12.75 9.55 -7.56
N ASP A 218 -12.93 9.71 -8.88
CA ASP A 218 -13.00 11.02 -9.51
C ASP A 218 -14.08 11.09 -10.60
N LEU A 219 -14.65 12.29 -10.78
CA LEU A 219 -15.55 12.62 -11.90
C LEU A 219 -15.32 14.08 -12.34
N TYR A 220 -14.84 14.26 -13.56
CA TYR A 220 -14.52 15.56 -14.15
C TYR A 220 -15.30 15.80 -15.44
N SER A 221 -15.74 17.03 -15.66
CA SER A 221 -16.26 17.46 -16.97
C SER A 221 -15.57 18.73 -17.44
N SER A 222 -15.51 18.91 -18.76
CA SER A 222 -15.00 20.13 -19.37
C SER A 222 -15.85 21.33 -18.90
N ARG A 223 -15.26 22.26 -18.15
CA ARG A 223 -15.94 23.48 -17.71
C ARG A 223 -16.30 24.33 -18.92
N SER A 224 -17.58 24.56 -19.16
CA SER A 224 -18.02 25.26 -20.38
C SER A 224 -19.19 26.24 -20.20
N GLY A 225 -19.51 26.66 -18.97
CA GLY A 225 -20.53 27.69 -18.73
C GLY A 225 -21.93 27.23 -19.19
N LEU A 226 -22.57 27.97 -20.10
CA LEU A 226 -23.91 27.66 -20.66
C LEU A 226 -23.85 26.74 -21.90
N THR A 227 -22.88 25.84 -21.97
CA THR A 227 -22.77 24.86 -23.06
C THR A 227 -22.76 23.42 -22.56
N VAL A 228 -23.15 22.49 -23.43
CA VAL A 228 -22.98 21.05 -23.21
C VAL A 228 -21.48 20.73 -23.18
N PRO A 229 -20.98 20.03 -22.14
CA PRO A 229 -19.59 19.60 -22.06
C PRO A 229 -19.20 18.71 -23.25
N ASP A 230 -18.03 18.95 -23.82
CA ASP A 230 -17.47 18.15 -24.91
C ASP A 230 -16.65 16.96 -24.42
N ARG A 231 -16.28 16.93 -23.13
CA ARG A 231 -15.60 15.79 -22.50
C ARG A 231 -16.03 15.61 -21.05
N CYS A 232 -16.24 14.35 -20.66
CA CYS A 232 -16.42 13.94 -19.27
C CYS A 232 -15.57 12.70 -19.00
N GLU A 233 -14.95 12.61 -17.82
CA GLU A 233 -14.00 11.58 -17.43
C GLU A 233 -14.25 11.13 -15.99
N ALA A 234 -14.10 9.85 -15.71
CA ALA A 234 -14.20 9.27 -14.37
C ALA A 234 -13.11 8.24 -14.13
N TRP A 235 -12.63 8.17 -12.88
CA TRP A 235 -11.68 7.16 -12.42
C TRP A 235 -12.36 6.19 -11.45
N LEU A 236 -12.07 4.91 -11.61
CA LEU A 236 -12.64 3.83 -10.82
C LEU A 236 -11.54 2.89 -10.37
N ASP A 237 -11.47 2.73 -9.06
CA ASP A 237 -10.66 1.74 -8.35
C ASP A 237 -11.46 0.45 -8.19
N VAL A 238 -10.84 -0.69 -8.46
CA VAL A 238 -11.43 -2.01 -8.20
C VAL A 238 -10.41 -2.88 -7.46
N HIS A 239 -10.75 -3.29 -6.24
CA HIS A 239 -9.99 -4.29 -5.48
C HIS A 239 -10.60 -5.68 -5.65
N LEU A 240 -9.73 -6.66 -5.90
CA LEU A 240 -10.11 -8.01 -6.26
C LEU A 240 -9.61 -8.99 -5.21
N PRO A 241 -10.39 -10.01 -4.80
CA PRO A 241 -9.90 -11.05 -3.92
C PRO A 241 -8.61 -11.70 -4.44
N PRO A 242 -7.76 -12.27 -3.56
CA PRO A 242 -6.43 -12.74 -3.95
C PRO A 242 -6.41 -13.77 -5.08
N ASP A 243 -7.44 -14.62 -5.15
CA ASP A 243 -7.56 -15.72 -6.10
C ASP A 243 -8.45 -15.36 -7.31
N ALA A 244 -8.80 -14.09 -7.48
CA ALA A 244 -9.68 -13.64 -8.54
C ALA A 244 -9.05 -13.81 -9.93
N ALA A 245 -9.85 -14.26 -10.90
CA ALA A 245 -9.43 -14.40 -12.29
C ALA A 245 -9.39 -13.02 -12.98
N ILE A 246 -8.34 -12.25 -12.71
CA ILE A 246 -8.22 -10.85 -13.16
C ILE A 246 -8.41 -10.69 -14.68
N GLY A 247 -7.90 -11.62 -15.49
CA GLY A 247 -8.08 -11.57 -16.95
C GLY A 247 -9.53 -11.74 -17.41
N GLU A 248 -10.32 -12.58 -16.72
CA GLU A 248 -11.75 -12.72 -16.99
C GLU A 248 -12.48 -11.43 -16.60
N ILE A 249 -12.18 -10.89 -15.42
CA ILE A 249 -12.81 -9.67 -14.90
C ILE A 249 -12.51 -8.45 -15.78
N VAL A 250 -11.26 -8.31 -16.26
CA VAL A 250 -10.87 -7.28 -17.23
C VAL A 250 -11.71 -7.39 -18.50
N THR A 251 -11.82 -8.59 -19.07
CA THR A 251 -12.60 -8.82 -20.30
C THR A 251 -14.08 -8.50 -20.07
N GLU A 252 -14.65 -8.95 -18.95
CA GLU A 252 -16.05 -8.69 -18.60
C GLU A 252 -16.33 -7.20 -18.39
N LEU A 253 -15.41 -6.45 -17.76
CA LEU A 253 -15.54 -5.01 -17.60
C LEU A 253 -15.48 -4.27 -18.94
N GLU A 254 -14.58 -4.67 -19.84
CA GLU A 254 -14.51 -4.15 -21.20
C GLU A 254 -15.83 -4.39 -21.95
N GLU A 255 -16.39 -5.59 -21.85
CA GLU A 255 -17.68 -5.96 -22.46
C GLU A 255 -18.86 -5.14 -21.90
N VAL A 256 -18.94 -4.96 -20.58
CA VAL A 256 -19.97 -4.12 -19.93
C VAL A 256 -19.85 -2.66 -20.38
N CYS A 257 -18.63 -2.22 -20.62
CA CYS A 257 -18.28 -0.87 -21.05
C CYS A 257 -18.48 -0.65 -22.55
N MET A 258 -18.59 -1.71 -23.35
CA MET A 258 -18.87 -1.58 -24.78
C MET A 258 -20.12 -0.71 -24.97
N PRO A 259 -20.13 0.15 -26.01
CA PRO A 259 -21.33 0.90 -26.35
C PRO A 259 -22.45 -0.12 -26.56
N ALA A 260 -23.49 -0.07 -25.73
CA ALA A 260 -24.75 -0.64 -26.16
C ALA A 260 -25.10 0.05 -27.48
N GLU A 261 -25.79 -0.63 -28.42
CA GLU A 261 -26.36 -0.03 -29.64
C GLU A 261 -27.45 1.01 -29.32
N THR A 262 -27.21 1.88 -28.36
CA THR A 262 -28.04 2.97 -27.92
C THR A 262 -27.75 4.10 -28.89
N GLY A 263 -28.79 4.57 -29.57
CA GLY A 263 -28.72 5.59 -30.61
C GLY A 263 -28.32 6.99 -30.12
N HIS A 264 -27.17 7.10 -29.46
CA HIS A 264 -26.42 8.32 -29.17
C HIS A 264 -25.59 8.65 -30.41
N SER A 265 -26.08 9.57 -31.24
CA SER A 265 -25.36 10.00 -32.44
C SER A 265 -24.22 10.94 -32.05
N GLY A 266 -22.96 10.50 -32.21
CA GLY A 266 -21.80 11.40 -32.19
C GLY A 266 -21.10 11.61 -30.84
N ILE A 267 -21.36 10.76 -29.83
CA ILE A 267 -20.51 10.64 -28.63
C ILE A 267 -19.64 9.40 -28.77
N GLU A 268 -18.33 9.57 -28.57
CA GLU A 268 -17.34 8.50 -28.46
C GLU A 268 -17.13 8.18 -26.98
N THR A 269 -17.18 6.90 -26.62
CA THR A 269 -16.84 6.42 -25.26
C THR A 269 -15.57 5.59 -25.31
N ARG A 270 -14.71 5.77 -24.31
CA ARG A 270 -13.52 4.94 -24.10
C ARG A 270 -13.52 4.43 -22.67
N PHE A 271 -13.10 3.18 -22.54
CA PHE A 271 -12.75 2.54 -21.28
C PHE A 271 -11.31 2.10 -21.41
N HIS A 272 -10.49 2.47 -20.44
CA HIS A 272 -9.09 2.11 -20.39
C HIS A 272 -8.76 1.61 -19.00
N ILE A 273 -7.89 0.62 -18.93
CA ILE A 273 -7.34 0.10 -17.69
C ILE A 273 -5.89 0.55 -17.67
N GLU A 274 -5.56 1.42 -16.72
CA GLU A 274 -4.25 2.04 -16.57
C GLU A 274 -3.32 1.10 -15.81
N THR A 275 -3.84 0.50 -14.72
CA THR A 275 -3.08 -0.40 -13.85
C THR A 275 -3.78 -1.75 -13.72
N ILE A 276 -3.01 -2.83 -13.84
CA ILE A 276 -3.46 -4.21 -13.65
C ILE A 276 -2.50 -4.94 -12.72
N ASP A 277 -2.90 -5.10 -11.47
CA ASP A 277 -2.14 -5.84 -10.47
C ASP A 277 -2.93 -7.03 -9.97
N ALA A 278 -2.40 -8.23 -10.21
CA ALA A 278 -3.01 -9.46 -9.75
C ALA A 278 -2.86 -9.59 -8.22
N GLY A 279 -3.90 -10.13 -7.58
CA GLY A 279 -3.81 -10.60 -6.20
C GLY A 279 -2.97 -11.86 -6.09
N TYR A 280 -2.64 -12.26 -4.87
CA TYR A 280 -1.88 -13.48 -4.62
C TYR A 280 -2.17 -14.10 -3.27
N ARG A 281 -1.95 -15.42 -3.17
CA ARG A 281 -2.05 -16.17 -1.92
C ARG A 281 -0.81 -17.02 -1.67
N LEU A 282 -0.21 -16.81 -0.51
CA LEU A 282 0.88 -17.61 0.00
C LEU A 282 0.38 -18.91 0.65
N PRO A 283 1.20 -19.99 0.64
CA PRO A 283 0.89 -21.21 1.39
C PRO A 283 0.76 -20.95 2.90
N GLU A 284 -0.21 -21.59 3.56
CA GLU A 284 -0.39 -21.50 5.02
C GLU A 284 0.58 -22.38 5.83
N LYS A 285 1.60 -22.95 5.19
CA LYS A 285 2.58 -23.84 5.80
C LYS A 285 3.97 -23.56 5.24
N GLY A 286 4.97 -23.89 6.03
CA GLY A 286 6.38 -23.71 5.67
C GLY A 286 7.16 -22.96 6.76
N PRO A 287 8.50 -22.93 6.64
CA PRO A 287 9.36 -22.51 7.74
C PRO A 287 9.07 -21.09 8.27
N VAL A 288 8.80 -20.13 7.38
CA VAL A 288 8.51 -18.74 7.78
C VAL A 288 7.13 -18.61 8.43
N VAL A 289 6.12 -19.31 7.92
CA VAL A 289 4.76 -19.31 8.48
C VAL A 289 4.74 -20.02 9.85
N GLU A 290 5.49 -21.11 10.00
CA GLU A 290 5.68 -21.80 11.27
C GLU A 290 6.45 -20.92 12.28
N ALA A 291 7.49 -20.22 11.84
CA ALA A 291 8.24 -19.30 12.69
C ALA A 291 7.36 -18.16 13.24
N VAL A 292 6.49 -17.55 12.41
CA VAL A 292 5.57 -16.51 12.91
C VAL A 292 4.50 -17.10 13.83
N ARG A 293 3.99 -18.32 13.56
CA ARG A 293 3.07 -19.03 14.48
C ARG A 293 3.70 -19.26 15.85
N ASP A 294 4.96 -19.67 15.89
CA ASP A 294 5.70 -19.89 17.14
C ASP A 294 5.91 -18.57 17.89
N VAL A 295 6.19 -17.48 17.18
CA VAL A 295 6.25 -16.12 17.75
C VAL A 295 4.91 -15.75 18.39
N TYR A 296 3.79 -15.91 17.67
CA TYR A 296 2.45 -15.61 18.19
C TYR A 296 2.15 -16.44 19.44
N THR A 297 2.47 -17.74 19.41
CA THR A 297 2.31 -18.64 20.56
C THR A 297 3.08 -18.15 21.79
N ARG A 298 4.36 -17.76 21.62
CA ARG A 298 5.18 -17.22 22.74
C ARG A 298 4.66 -15.89 23.27
N MET A 299 4.10 -15.07 22.40
CA MET A 299 3.48 -13.79 22.76
C MET A 299 2.05 -13.94 23.30
N GLN A 300 1.55 -15.18 23.42
CA GLN A 300 0.18 -15.48 23.85
C GLN A 300 -0.89 -14.80 22.96
N MET A 301 -0.56 -14.63 21.67
CA MET A 301 -1.45 -14.10 20.64
C MET A 301 -2.15 -15.25 19.91
N THR A 302 -3.41 -15.06 19.55
CA THR A 302 -4.14 -16.03 18.72
C THR A 302 -3.59 -15.98 17.30
N TRP A 303 -3.15 -17.14 16.78
CA TRP A 303 -2.84 -17.26 15.37
C TRP A 303 -4.10 -17.14 14.53
N GLN A 304 -4.10 -16.18 13.61
CA GLN A 304 -5.06 -16.06 12.53
C GLN A 304 -4.33 -15.57 11.28
N SER A 305 -4.58 -16.22 10.16
CA SER A 305 -4.22 -15.70 8.84
C SER A 305 -5.43 -15.03 8.20
N GLY A 306 -5.17 -14.07 7.32
CA GLY A 306 -6.20 -13.36 6.57
C GLY A 306 -5.70 -12.88 5.22
N ASP A 307 -6.54 -12.06 4.61
CA ASP A 307 -6.24 -11.37 3.36
C ASP A 307 -6.12 -9.88 3.65
N PHE A 308 -5.06 -9.25 3.16
CA PHE A 308 -4.95 -7.80 3.13
C PHE A 308 -5.88 -7.30 2.03
N ARG A 309 -6.94 -6.59 2.42
CA ARG A 309 -8.06 -6.20 1.53
C ARG A 309 -7.78 -4.91 0.75
N SER A 310 -6.52 -4.67 0.44
CA SER A 310 -6.03 -3.58 -0.40
C SER A 310 -4.89 -4.08 -1.28
N HIS A 311 -4.45 -3.22 -2.20
CA HIS A 311 -3.19 -3.37 -2.92
C HIS A 311 -2.03 -2.84 -2.08
N SER A 312 -0.82 -3.34 -2.31
CA SER A 312 0.41 -2.74 -1.79
C SER A 312 1.62 -3.14 -2.65
N ASP A 313 2.81 -2.62 -2.30
CA ASP A 313 4.11 -3.10 -2.81
C ASP A 313 4.27 -4.64 -2.78
N ALA A 314 3.51 -5.32 -1.92
CA ALA A 314 3.46 -6.76 -1.83
C ALA A 314 3.11 -7.45 -3.18
N ASN A 315 2.21 -6.86 -3.97
CA ASN A 315 1.81 -7.39 -5.28
C ASN A 315 2.99 -7.40 -6.27
N GLN A 316 3.76 -6.31 -6.31
CA GLN A 316 4.94 -6.19 -7.17
C GLN A 316 6.05 -7.15 -6.74
N LEU A 317 6.28 -7.29 -5.43
CA LEU A 317 7.22 -8.26 -4.87
C LEU A 317 6.83 -9.70 -5.24
N TRP A 318 5.55 -10.03 -5.16
CA TRP A 318 5.05 -11.35 -5.57
C TRP A 318 5.28 -11.62 -7.05
N ALA A 319 4.99 -10.66 -7.93
CA ALA A 319 5.25 -10.77 -9.37
C ALA A 319 6.74 -10.98 -9.69
N ALA A 320 7.63 -10.43 -8.84
CA ALA A 320 9.08 -10.62 -8.91
C ALA A 320 9.58 -11.96 -8.31
N GLY A 321 8.68 -12.82 -7.82
CA GLY A 321 9.00 -14.12 -7.23
C GLY A 321 9.42 -14.08 -5.76
N ILE A 322 9.22 -12.96 -5.07
CA ILE A 322 9.41 -12.82 -3.61
C ILE A 322 8.10 -13.24 -2.93
N LYS A 323 8.15 -13.84 -1.72
CA LYS A 323 6.95 -14.24 -0.96
C LYS A 323 6.62 -13.19 0.11
N PRO A 324 5.69 -12.24 -0.14
CA PRO A 324 5.44 -11.14 0.77
C PRO A 324 4.27 -11.46 1.70
N MET A 325 4.56 -11.50 3.00
CA MET A 325 3.53 -11.56 4.04
C MET A 325 3.24 -10.15 4.53
N VAL A 326 1.98 -9.73 4.47
CA VAL A 326 1.57 -8.42 4.94
C VAL A 326 1.23 -8.52 6.44
N LEU A 327 1.94 -7.79 7.29
CA LEU A 327 1.85 -7.90 8.74
C LEU A 327 2.35 -6.62 9.42
N GLY A 328 1.43 -5.80 9.92
CA GLY A 328 1.76 -4.56 10.62
C GLY A 328 0.75 -4.11 11.66
N PRO A 329 1.14 -3.13 12.49
CA PRO A 329 0.25 -2.50 13.46
C PRO A 329 -0.73 -1.54 12.76
N GLY A 330 -1.82 -1.18 13.43
CA GLY A 330 -2.86 -0.34 12.83
C GLY A 330 -3.91 -1.16 12.12
N ARG A 331 -4.99 -0.50 11.70
CA ARG A 331 -6.11 -1.12 10.99
C ARG A 331 -6.28 -0.41 9.66
N LEU A 332 -6.52 -1.16 8.58
CA LEU A 332 -6.75 -0.58 7.27
C LEU A 332 -7.89 0.45 7.29
N GLU A 333 -8.92 0.28 8.12
CA GLU A 333 -10.02 1.25 8.25
C GLU A 333 -9.60 2.59 8.87
N ASN A 334 -8.43 2.65 9.50
CA ASN A 334 -7.85 3.87 10.04
C ASN A 334 -6.84 4.53 9.08
N ALA A 335 -6.47 3.88 7.98
CA ALA A 335 -5.60 4.48 6.96
C ALA A 335 -6.38 5.52 6.14
N HIS A 336 -5.68 6.54 5.64
CA HIS A 336 -6.22 7.57 4.73
C HIS A 336 -7.50 8.27 5.23
N VAL A 337 -7.62 8.47 6.54
CA VAL A 337 -8.73 9.23 7.16
C VAL A 337 -8.19 10.37 8.02
N HIS A 338 -9.03 11.38 8.26
CA HIS A 338 -8.64 12.56 9.06
C HIS A 338 -8.12 12.19 10.46
N ASP A 339 -8.79 11.26 11.14
CA ASP A 339 -8.46 10.83 12.51
C ASP A 339 -7.62 9.54 12.50
N GLU A 340 -6.67 9.42 11.56
CA GLU A 340 -5.77 8.28 11.45
C GLU A 340 -5.08 8.02 12.80
N CYS A 341 -5.11 6.75 13.25
CA CYS A 341 -4.55 6.38 14.54
C CYS A 341 -4.14 4.91 14.67
N VAL A 342 -3.22 4.67 15.60
CA VAL A 342 -2.72 3.35 16.00
C VAL A 342 -2.58 3.21 17.52
N SER A 343 -2.67 1.98 18.02
CA SER A 343 -2.37 1.67 19.42
C SER A 343 -0.86 1.50 19.59
N PHE A 344 -0.23 2.29 20.47
CA PHE A 344 1.21 2.15 20.76
C PHE A 344 1.62 0.76 21.28
N PRO A 345 0.85 0.11 22.19
CA PRO A 345 1.07 -1.30 22.52
C PRO A 345 1.15 -2.21 21.30
N GLN A 346 0.31 -1.98 20.28
CA GLN A 346 0.32 -2.74 19.04
C GLN A 346 1.60 -2.50 18.22
N VAL A 347 2.09 -1.26 18.17
CA VAL A 347 3.39 -0.94 17.52
C VAL A 347 4.54 -1.66 18.23
N ALA A 348 4.53 -1.70 19.57
CA ALA A 348 5.52 -2.46 20.34
C ALA A 348 5.42 -3.97 20.07
N GLN A 349 4.21 -4.51 19.97
CA GLN A 349 3.98 -5.91 19.61
C GLN A 349 4.48 -6.22 18.19
N ALA A 350 4.26 -5.34 17.20
CA ALA A 350 4.82 -5.50 15.86
C ALA A 350 6.35 -5.63 15.90
N ALA A 351 7.03 -4.76 16.67
CA ALA A 351 8.49 -4.82 16.82
C ALA A 351 8.95 -6.13 17.47
N GLU A 352 8.22 -6.63 18.48
CA GLU A 352 8.47 -7.94 19.10
C GLU A 352 8.26 -9.10 18.13
N ILE A 353 7.23 -9.03 17.29
CA ILE A 353 6.95 -10.04 16.24
C ILE A 353 8.09 -10.08 15.23
N TYR A 354 8.49 -8.92 14.69
CA TYR A 354 9.57 -8.84 13.70
C TYR A 354 10.90 -9.33 14.28
N LEU A 355 11.25 -8.93 15.51
CA LEU A 355 12.44 -9.42 16.19
C LEU A 355 12.39 -10.94 16.39
N GLY A 356 11.26 -11.46 16.89
CA GLY A 356 11.08 -12.88 17.14
C GLY A 356 11.17 -13.72 15.86
N LEU A 357 10.61 -13.22 14.76
CA LEU A 357 10.67 -13.87 13.45
C LEU A 357 12.11 -13.95 12.94
N MET A 358 12.83 -12.83 12.96
CA MET A 358 14.25 -12.80 12.56
C MET A 358 15.10 -13.73 13.44
N GLN A 359 14.87 -13.77 14.76
CA GLN A 359 15.59 -14.67 15.66
C GLN A 359 15.33 -16.15 15.37
N GLN A 360 14.09 -16.53 15.05
CA GLN A 360 13.78 -17.92 14.68
C GLN A 360 14.49 -18.35 13.41
N LEU A 361 14.49 -17.50 12.38
CA LEU A 361 15.15 -17.79 11.12
C LEU A 361 16.68 -17.82 11.27
N PHE A 362 17.26 -17.02 12.16
CA PHE A 362 18.70 -17.04 12.44
C PHE A 362 19.13 -18.28 13.24
N CYS A 363 18.38 -18.67 14.27
CA CYS A 363 18.75 -19.79 15.15
C CYS A 363 18.43 -21.17 14.54
N GLY A 364 17.62 -21.22 13.47
CA GLY A 364 17.29 -22.45 12.73
C GLY A 364 18.32 -22.82 11.65
N GLN A 365 19.31 -21.96 11.41
CA GLN A 365 20.51 -22.22 10.58
C GLN A 365 21.66 -22.66 11.49
#